data_AF-A0A4R4VKB0-F1
#
_entry.id   AF-A0A4R4VKB0-F1
#
_cell.length_a   1.000
_cell.length_b   1.000
_cell.length_c   1.000
_cell.angle_alpha   90.00
_cell.angle_beta   90.00
_cell.angle_gamma   90.00
#
_symmetry.space_group_name_H-M   'P 1'
#
loop_
_entity.id
_entity.type
_entity.pdbx_description
1 polymer ?
#
loop_
_entity_poly.entity_id
_entity_poly.type
_entity_poly.pdbx_seq_one_letter_code
_entity_poly.pdbx_strand_id
1 'polypeptide(L)'
;MEAEADAVAELVRYCAGLPLALSIVAGRAQLNPEVPLAELAAELHGRSSRLDAFDAGEPTACLKTVLSWSYQALDEQEARLFGLMGIAPGADISLAAAASLSGIPVHELRSTLQALVSVSLVSRGAKDRYRMHDLVRLYAGQRARRDLPDGDVDEAWRRLVEFSAHTAHAADLLIAPHHAPIALSELPSGCQPLKLSNEGVAWGWFVAERANLLAVQQSAVEKGWHAAVWQLAWAMTTFQLRQGHFHDNLAAWEAGARASHHLESAELRTRSYRHLGRACTQLELHEAALAHLSEGLAGAERDGDELGQAHTHRAMAAEWGKQGNDAMALEHAKSALRLYEKRSVEVSGAHALNEVGWCTAKLGDHEQAQEICADALARCQRTQNRSGEAGARVSLGHIAGWSGQYEEAVEHLELALGLYEELGDTAGQADVLVQLGVVHEFEDSSKTESCWRSAISFYRGQGRSAEVARISQRLEALNARARTRVDGENDAVEARYIEHSG
;
A
#
# COMPACT_ATOMS: atom_id res chain seq x y z
N MET A 1 -44.00 29.19 17.89
CA MET A 1 -44.24 27.75 17.68
C MET A 1 -44.88 27.45 16.32
N GLU A 2 -46.09 27.90 15.99
CA GLU A 2 -46.68 27.61 14.65
C GLU A 2 -45.83 28.16 13.49
N ALA A 3 -45.42 29.44 13.54
CA ALA A 3 -44.57 30.04 12.51
C ALA A 3 -43.19 29.38 12.34
N GLU A 4 -42.65 28.76 13.40
CA GLU A 4 -41.38 28.01 13.33
C GLU A 4 -41.61 26.60 12.76
N ALA A 5 -42.73 25.95 13.09
CA ALA A 5 -43.10 24.66 12.52
C ALA A 5 -43.34 24.76 11.01
N ASP A 6 -43.98 25.85 10.55
CA ASP A 6 -44.18 26.13 9.13
C ASP A 6 -42.85 26.37 8.41
N ALA A 7 -41.95 27.17 9.00
CA ALA A 7 -40.62 27.39 8.44
C ALA A 7 -39.79 26.10 8.34
N VAL A 8 -39.86 25.22 9.34
CA VAL A 8 -39.21 23.89 9.29
C VAL A 8 -39.81 23.04 8.18
N ALA A 9 -41.13 23.01 8.03
CA ALA A 9 -41.80 22.27 6.97
C ALA A 9 -41.39 22.79 5.57
N GLU A 10 -41.25 24.11 5.41
CA GLU A 10 -40.75 24.71 4.19
C GLU A 10 -39.30 24.31 3.89
N LEU A 11 -38.40 24.39 4.87
CA LEU A 11 -37.00 23.98 4.70
C LEU A 11 -36.89 22.50 4.33
N VAL A 12 -37.68 21.63 4.95
CA VAL A 12 -37.73 20.20 4.60
C VAL A 12 -38.21 19.99 3.18
N ARG A 13 -39.23 20.74 2.75
CA ARG A 13 -39.74 20.72 1.38
C ARG A 13 -38.67 21.18 0.38
N TYR A 14 -37.97 22.28 0.66
CA TYR A 14 -36.88 22.77 -0.20
C TYR A 14 -35.72 21.79 -0.29
N CYS A 15 -35.46 21.01 0.76
CA CYS A 15 -34.45 19.95 0.76
C CYS A 15 -34.90 18.66 0.07
N ALA A 16 -36.16 18.58 -0.39
CA ALA A 16 -36.77 17.37 -0.95
C ALA A 16 -36.61 16.11 -0.06
N GLY A 17 -36.49 16.29 1.25
CA GLY A 17 -36.22 15.21 2.21
C GLY A 17 -34.81 14.59 2.12
N LEU A 18 -33.89 15.15 1.35
CA LEU A 18 -32.52 14.63 1.22
C LEU A 18 -31.73 14.87 2.52
N PRO A 19 -31.21 13.80 3.18
CA PRO A 19 -30.50 13.94 4.45
C PRO A 19 -29.30 14.90 4.39
N LEU A 20 -28.58 14.92 3.27
CA LEU A 20 -27.44 15.81 3.05
C LEU A 20 -27.86 17.28 2.90
N ALA A 21 -28.95 17.56 2.18
CA ALA A 21 -29.44 18.93 2.03
C ALA A 21 -29.92 19.46 3.39
N LEU A 22 -30.64 18.61 4.14
CA LEU A 22 -31.09 18.92 5.50
C LEU A 22 -29.93 19.18 6.45
N SER A 23 -28.86 18.39 6.42
CA SER A 23 -27.71 18.59 7.30
C SER A 23 -26.98 19.90 7.02
N ILE A 24 -26.87 20.29 5.75
CA ILE A 24 -26.28 21.57 5.34
C ILE A 24 -27.13 22.75 5.83
N VAL A 25 -28.45 22.69 5.60
CA VAL A 25 -29.38 23.74 6.08
C VAL A 25 -29.37 23.83 7.61
N ALA A 26 -29.40 22.69 8.31
CA ALA A 26 -29.36 22.64 9.76
C ALA A 26 -28.04 23.21 10.33
N GLY A 27 -26.90 22.88 9.72
CA GLY A 27 -25.60 23.42 10.12
C GLY A 27 -25.55 24.95 10.02
N ARG A 28 -26.14 25.52 8.96
CA ARG A 28 -26.26 26.98 8.79
C ARG A 28 -27.15 27.64 9.84
N ALA A 29 -28.29 27.02 10.17
CA ALA A 29 -29.18 27.52 11.21
C ALA A 29 -28.49 27.50 12.59
N GLN A 30 -27.68 26.48 12.87
CA GLN A 30 -26.92 26.39 14.13
C GLN A 30 -25.83 27.47 14.25
N LEU A 31 -25.20 27.86 13.14
CA LEU A 31 -24.21 28.94 13.13
C LEU A 31 -24.81 30.34 13.28
N ASN A 32 -26.11 30.50 12.97
CA ASN A 32 -26.80 31.79 13.02
C ASN A 32 -28.07 31.68 13.89
N PRO A 33 -27.94 31.40 15.21
CA PRO A 33 -29.09 31.15 16.08
C PRO A 33 -29.99 32.38 16.26
N GLU A 34 -29.47 33.58 16.00
CA GLU A 34 -30.21 34.85 16.06
C GLU A 34 -31.08 35.08 14.82
N VAL A 35 -30.87 34.33 13.72
CA VAL A 35 -31.66 34.45 12.49
C VAL A 35 -32.86 33.50 12.55
N PRO A 36 -34.11 34.00 12.49
CA PRO A 36 -35.29 33.13 12.51
C PRO A 36 -35.30 32.14 11.34
N LEU A 37 -35.77 30.91 11.58
CA LEU A 37 -35.86 29.88 10.53
C LEU A 37 -36.71 30.32 9.32
N ALA A 38 -37.70 31.18 9.54
CA ALA A 38 -38.53 31.75 8.47
C ALA A 38 -37.72 32.65 7.51
N GLU A 39 -36.73 33.38 8.03
CA GLU A 39 -35.84 34.22 7.21
C GLU A 39 -34.88 33.34 6.39
N LEU A 40 -34.33 32.27 6.97
CA LEU A 40 -33.53 31.27 6.25
C LEU A 40 -34.33 30.56 5.14
N ALA A 41 -35.61 30.24 5.42
CA ALA A 41 -36.52 29.66 4.42
C ALA A 41 -36.78 30.64 3.27
N ALA A 42 -36.99 31.92 3.57
CA ALA A 42 -37.17 32.97 2.57
C ALA A 42 -35.93 33.19 1.70
N GLU A 43 -34.73 33.17 2.29
CA GLU A 43 -33.46 33.25 1.55
C GLU A 43 -33.28 32.09 0.57
N LEU A 44 -33.55 30.86 1.02
CA LEU A 44 -33.45 29.68 0.19
C LEU A 44 -34.47 29.71 -0.94
N HIS A 45 -35.71 30.15 -0.66
CA HIS A 45 -36.76 30.33 -1.65
C HIS A 45 -36.39 31.32 -2.76
N GLY A 46 -35.84 32.48 -2.38
CA GLY A 46 -35.39 33.51 -3.33
C GLY A 46 -34.28 33.03 -4.28
N ARG A 47 -33.56 31.96 -3.90
CA ARG A 47 -32.50 31.35 -4.73
C ARG A 47 -33.02 30.19 -5.57
N SER A 48 -33.86 29.32 -5.01
CA SER A 48 -34.53 28.25 -5.76
C SER A 48 -35.29 28.82 -6.95
N SER A 49 -36.07 29.88 -6.75
CA SER A 49 -36.82 30.54 -7.83
C SER A 49 -35.95 31.09 -8.98
N ARG A 50 -34.67 31.42 -8.74
CA ARG A 50 -33.73 31.87 -9.78
C ARG A 50 -33.06 30.72 -10.54
N LEU A 51 -32.90 29.56 -9.89
CA LEU A 51 -32.30 28.33 -10.46
C LEU A 51 -33.37 27.44 -11.14
N ASP A 52 -34.58 27.38 -10.59
CA ASP A 52 -35.75 26.66 -11.11
C ASP A 52 -36.24 27.23 -12.46
N ALA A 53 -35.81 28.43 -12.84
CA ALA A 53 -36.03 28.99 -14.17
C ALA A 53 -35.33 28.17 -15.29
N PHE A 54 -34.41 27.26 -14.94
CA PHE A 54 -33.65 26.44 -15.89
C PHE A 54 -33.72 24.93 -15.66
N ASP A 55 -34.07 24.43 -14.45
CA ASP A 55 -34.14 22.99 -14.13
C ASP A 55 -35.41 22.66 -13.32
N ALA A 56 -36.41 22.07 -13.97
CA ALA A 56 -37.70 21.76 -13.36
C ALA A 56 -37.66 20.48 -12.51
N GLY A 57 -37.60 20.62 -11.19
CA GLY A 57 -38.11 19.61 -10.23
C GLY A 57 -37.23 18.39 -9.92
N GLU A 58 -35.96 18.37 -10.29
CA GLU A 58 -35.06 17.27 -9.94
C GLU A 58 -34.51 17.40 -8.49
N PRO A 59 -34.42 16.30 -7.72
CA PRO A 59 -33.80 16.30 -6.39
C PRO A 59 -32.35 16.82 -6.36
N THR A 60 -31.62 16.67 -7.47
CA THR A 60 -30.28 17.19 -7.71
C THR A 60 -30.23 18.72 -7.81
N ALA A 61 -31.27 19.35 -8.38
CA ALA A 61 -31.38 20.81 -8.50
C ALA A 61 -31.59 21.48 -7.12
N CYS A 62 -32.38 20.85 -6.27
CA CYS A 62 -32.53 21.19 -4.85
C CYS A 62 -31.17 21.22 -4.13
N LEU A 63 -30.40 20.12 -4.22
CA LEU A 63 -29.11 20.03 -3.55
C LEU A 63 -28.11 21.07 -4.09
N LYS A 64 -28.07 21.29 -5.41
CA LYS A 64 -27.24 22.33 -6.04
C LYS A 64 -27.58 23.73 -5.51
N THR A 65 -28.86 24.00 -5.27
CA THR A 65 -29.32 25.27 -4.68
C THR A 65 -28.84 25.43 -3.24
N VAL A 66 -29.01 24.40 -2.39
CA VAL A 66 -28.54 24.40 -1.00
C VAL A 66 -27.02 24.53 -0.90
N LEU A 67 -26.27 23.84 -1.78
CA LEU A 67 -24.82 23.96 -1.88
C LEU A 67 -24.39 25.35 -2.34
N SER A 68 -25.08 25.94 -3.32
CA SER A 68 -24.81 27.30 -3.78
C SER A 68 -25.10 28.35 -2.71
N TRP A 69 -26.18 28.17 -1.94
CA TRP A 69 -26.51 29.01 -0.80
C TRP A 69 -25.44 28.97 0.27
N SER A 70 -24.99 27.77 0.64
CA SER A 70 -23.96 27.60 1.66
C SER A 70 -22.60 28.11 1.21
N TYR A 71 -22.23 27.87 -0.05
CA TYR A 71 -20.97 28.33 -0.62
C TYR A 71 -20.85 29.86 -0.65
N GLN A 72 -21.92 30.58 -1.00
CA GLN A 72 -21.86 32.05 -1.11
C GLN A 72 -21.72 32.77 0.24
N ALA A 73 -21.93 32.05 1.35
CA ALA A 73 -21.73 32.59 2.69
C ALA A 73 -20.34 32.30 3.25
N LEU A 74 -19.52 31.53 2.53
CA LEU A 74 -18.14 31.30 2.89
C LEU A 74 -17.32 32.56 2.65
N ASP A 75 -16.34 32.81 3.51
CA ASP A 75 -15.32 33.81 3.22
C ASP A 75 -14.37 33.33 2.10
N GLU A 76 -13.45 34.20 1.69
CA GLU A 76 -12.52 33.90 0.59
C GLU A 76 -11.62 32.69 0.90
N GLN A 77 -11.14 32.55 2.14
CA GLN A 77 -10.22 31.49 2.56
C GLN A 77 -10.96 30.15 2.68
N GLU A 78 -12.16 30.15 3.23
CA GLU A 78 -13.07 29.00 3.32
C GLU A 78 -13.49 28.51 1.93
N ALA A 79 -13.90 29.41 1.03
CA ALA A 79 -14.29 29.08 -0.33
C ALA A 79 -13.12 28.48 -1.13
N ARG A 80 -11.90 29.04 -0.95
CA ARG A 80 -10.68 28.51 -1.56
C ARG A 80 -10.34 27.12 -1.03
N LEU A 81 -10.34 26.92 0.29
CA LEU A 81 -10.07 25.61 0.90
C LEU A 81 -11.10 24.56 0.48
N PHE A 82 -12.39 24.92 0.47
CA PHE A 82 -13.47 24.08 0.00
C PHE A 82 -13.23 23.62 -1.44
N GLY A 83 -12.92 24.55 -2.34
CA GLY A 83 -12.59 24.22 -3.74
C GLY A 83 -11.39 23.28 -3.86
N LEU A 84 -10.28 23.60 -3.17
CA LEU A 84 -9.06 22.80 -3.21
C LEU A 84 -9.28 21.37 -2.67
N MET A 85 -10.03 21.20 -1.59
CA MET A 85 -10.40 19.88 -1.09
C MET A 85 -11.30 19.10 -2.05
N GLY A 86 -12.16 19.80 -2.80
CA GLY A 86 -13.01 19.21 -3.84
C GLY A 86 -12.20 18.52 -4.94
N ILE A 87 -11.05 19.09 -5.30
CA ILE A 87 -10.16 18.57 -6.34
C ILE A 87 -9.01 17.72 -5.81
N ALA A 88 -8.81 17.64 -4.50
CA ALA A 88 -7.73 16.83 -3.92
C ALA A 88 -7.98 15.34 -4.22
N PRO A 89 -6.98 14.56 -4.65
CA PRO A 89 -7.12 13.12 -4.86
C PRO A 89 -7.38 12.35 -3.56
N GLY A 90 -7.98 11.16 -3.67
CA GLY A 90 -8.29 10.29 -2.54
C GLY A 90 -9.73 10.40 -2.03
N ALA A 91 -10.13 9.56 -1.08
CA ALA A 91 -11.48 9.62 -0.48
C ALA A 91 -11.56 10.60 0.69
N ASP A 92 -10.41 10.91 1.28
CA ASP A 92 -10.26 11.81 2.42
C ASP A 92 -8.87 12.44 2.43
N ILE A 93 -8.66 13.41 3.31
CA ILE A 93 -7.38 14.10 3.44
C ILE A 93 -7.03 14.30 4.92
N SER A 94 -5.77 14.01 5.29
CA SER A 94 -5.27 14.33 6.63
C SER A 94 -5.06 15.83 6.80
N LEU A 95 -5.08 16.32 8.04
CA LEU A 95 -4.82 17.74 8.34
C LEU A 95 -3.49 18.25 7.74
N ALA A 96 -2.42 17.45 7.81
CA ALA A 96 -1.11 17.83 7.28
C ALA A 96 -1.09 17.90 5.74
N ALA A 97 -1.76 16.94 5.08
CA ALA A 97 -1.93 16.98 3.62
C ALA A 97 -2.79 18.18 3.19
N ALA A 98 -3.86 18.51 3.93
CA ALA A 98 -4.70 19.67 3.66
C ALA A 98 -3.94 21.00 3.88
N ALA A 99 -3.04 21.06 4.86
CA ALA A 99 -2.14 22.20 5.06
C ALA A 99 -1.18 22.39 3.89
N SER A 100 -0.55 21.30 3.43
CA SER A 100 0.35 21.39 2.26
C SER A 100 -0.41 21.73 0.97
N LEU A 101 -1.59 21.12 0.75
CA LEU A 101 -2.47 21.43 -0.39
C LEU A 101 -2.84 22.92 -0.43
N SER A 102 -3.29 23.47 0.70
CA SER A 102 -3.76 24.86 0.78
C SER A 102 -2.63 25.89 0.86
N GLY A 103 -1.47 25.51 1.40
CA GLY A 103 -0.36 26.40 1.73
C GLY A 103 -0.55 27.17 3.03
N ILE A 104 -1.59 26.83 3.79
CA ILE A 104 -1.98 27.52 5.02
C ILE A 104 -1.34 26.80 6.21
N PRO A 105 -0.74 27.52 7.18
CA PRO A 105 -0.26 26.92 8.41
C PRO A 105 -1.35 26.16 9.18
N VAL A 106 -1.00 25.05 9.81
CA VAL A 106 -1.95 24.14 10.48
C VAL A 106 -2.85 24.85 11.50
N HIS A 107 -2.34 25.84 12.23
CA HIS A 107 -3.12 26.54 13.27
C HIS A 107 -4.29 27.34 12.67
N GLU A 108 -4.07 28.01 11.54
CA GLU A 108 -5.07 28.78 10.81
C GLU A 108 -6.02 27.86 10.03
N LEU A 109 -5.49 26.78 9.46
CA LEU A 109 -6.29 25.77 8.75
C LEU A 109 -7.35 25.12 9.64
N ARG A 110 -7.04 24.90 10.93
CA ARG A 110 -8.01 24.28 11.86
C ARG A 110 -9.27 25.12 12.02
N SER A 111 -9.16 26.45 12.08
CA SER A 111 -10.33 27.34 12.14
C SER A 111 -11.16 27.26 10.86
N THR A 112 -10.52 27.33 9.68
CA THR A 112 -11.21 27.25 8.39
C THR A 112 -11.92 25.90 8.20
N LEU A 113 -11.26 24.79 8.56
CA LEU A 113 -11.88 23.46 8.51
C LEU A 113 -13.05 23.33 9.50
N GLN A 114 -12.93 23.92 10.69
CA GLN A 114 -14.02 23.90 11.67
C GLN A 114 -15.26 24.65 11.16
N ALA A 115 -15.08 25.77 10.45
CA ALA A 115 -16.19 26.48 9.82
C ALA A 115 -16.87 25.63 8.75
N LEU A 116 -16.09 25.02 7.84
CA LEU A 116 -16.62 24.11 6.81
C LEU A 116 -17.33 22.87 7.39
N VAL A 117 -16.84 22.35 8.52
CA VAL A 117 -17.49 21.25 9.25
C VAL A 117 -18.81 21.70 9.87
N SER A 118 -18.88 22.92 10.40
CA SER A 118 -20.07 23.44 11.07
C SER A 118 -21.25 23.66 10.11
N VAL A 119 -20.97 23.90 8.82
CA VAL A 119 -21.99 23.95 7.75
C VAL A 119 -22.22 22.62 7.03
N SER A 120 -21.67 21.51 7.54
CA SER A 120 -21.77 20.17 6.93
C SER A 120 -21.25 20.06 5.48
N LEU A 121 -20.38 20.99 5.05
CA LEU A 121 -19.71 20.90 3.73
C LEU A 121 -18.51 19.94 3.78
N VAL A 122 -17.91 19.81 4.96
CA VAL A 122 -16.84 18.85 5.25
C VAL A 122 -17.25 18.06 6.49
N SER A 123 -16.83 16.80 6.57
CA SER A 123 -16.99 15.96 7.74
C SER A 123 -15.62 15.60 8.31
N ARG A 124 -15.51 15.60 9.65
CA ARG A 124 -14.29 15.17 10.35
C ARG A 124 -14.44 13.69 10.71
N GLY A 125 -13.59 12.85 10.13
CA GLY A 125 -13.46 11.44 10.44
C GLY A 125 -12.48 11.16 11.57
N ALA A 126 -12.19 9.88 11.80
CA ALA A 126 -11.20 9.45 12.79
C ALA A 126 -9.80 10.01 12.48
N LYS A 127 -9.00 10.25 13.53
CA LYS A 127 -7.59 10.68 13.43
C LYS A 127 -7.37 11.97 12.62
N ASP A 128 -8.22 12.98 12.79
CA ASP A 128 -8.09 14.30 12.12
C ASP A 128 -8.04 14.22 10.58
N ARG A 129 -8.85 13.31 10.01
CA ARG A 129 -9.07 13.22 8.57
C ARG A 129 -10.36 13.92 8.18
N TYR A 130 -10.38 14.53 7.01
CA TYR A 130 -11.49 15.31 6.51
C TYR A 130 -12.03 14.71 5.22
N ARG A 131 -13.36 14.63 5.12
CA ARG A 131 -14.09 14.00 4.01
C ARG A 131 -15.19 14.90 3.50
N MET A 132 -15.41 14.88 2.19
CA MET A 132 -16.58 15.47 1.57
C MET A 132 -17.49 14.36 1.07
N HIS A 133 -18.80 14.57 1.14
CA HIS A 133 -19.75 13.73 0.42
C HIS A 133 -19.50 13.87 -1.09
N ASP A 134 -19.64 12.81 -1.88
CA ASP A 134 -19.27 12.79 -3.31
C ASP A 134 -19.90 13.94 -4.11
N LEU A 135 -21.19 14.22 -3.89
CA LEU A 135 -21.88 15.35 -4.53
C LEU A 135 -21.36 16.73 -4.07
N VAL A 136 -20.98 16.87 -2.80
CA VAL A 136 -20.37 18.10 -2.27
C VAL A 136 -19.00 18.30 -2.89
N ARG A 137 -18.21 17.22 -2.97
CA ARG A 137 -16.89 17.20 -3.58
C ARG A 137 -16.95 17.55 -5.06
N LEU A 138 -17.91 17.00 -5.80
CA LEU A 138 -18.14 17.32 -7.21
C LEU A 138 -18.46 18.81 -7.39
N TYR A 139 -19.36 19.36 -6.56
CA TYR A 139 -19.68 20.78 -6.58
C TYR A 139 -18.46 21.64 -6.23
N ALA A 140 -17.72 21.28 -5.18
CA ALA A 140 -16.48 21.95 -4.77
C ALA A 140 -15.44 21.98 -5.90
N GLY A 141 -15.24 20.86 -6.60
CA GLY A 141 -14.33 20.78 -7.73
C GLY A 141 -14.75 21.64 -8.91
N GLN A 142 -16.05 21.75 -9.19
CA GLN A 142 -16.57 22.67 -10.21
C GLN A 142 -16.34 24.14 -9.82
N ARG A 143 -16.52 24.50 -8.54
CA ARG A 143 -16.22 25.85 -8.03
C ARG A 143 -14.74 26.17 -8.12
N ALA A 144 -13.87 25.24 -7.74
CA ALA A 144 -12.42 25.42 -7.83
C ALA A 144 -11.97 25.78 -9.24
N ARG A 145 -12.44 25.03 -10.26
CA ARG A 145 -12.09 25.27 -11.67
C ARG A 145 -12.61 26.59 -12.24
N ARG A 146 -13.64 27.16 -11.62
CA ARG A 146 -14.33 28.35 -12.13
C ARG A 146 -13.88 29.63 -11.44
N ASP A 147 -13.61 29.55 -10.14
CA ASP A 147 -13.38 30.73 -9.30
C ASP A 147 -11.91 30.90 -8.90
N LEU A 148 -11.09 29.84 -8.94
CA LEU A 148 -9.66 29.96 -8.64
C LEU A 148 -8.88 30.38 -9.90
N PRO A 149 -7.82 31.20 -9.75
CA PRO A 149 -6.95 31.56 -10.86
C PRO A 149 -6.33 30.34 -11.56
N ASP A 150 -6.06 30.48 -12.86
CA ASP A 150 -5.29 29.51 -13.62
C ASP A 150 -3.89 29.34 -12.98
N GLY A 151 -3.49 28.09 -12.70
CA GLY A 151 -2.22 27.75 -12.06
C GLY A 151 -2.29 27.55 -10.54
N ASP A 152 -3.27 28.14 -9.84
CA ASP A 152 -3.43 27.98 -8.38
C ASP A 152 -3.76 26.52 -8.00
N VAL A 153 -4.57 25.87 -8.85
CA VAL A 153 -4.91 24.46 -8.74
C VAL A 153 -3.69 23.56 -8.95
N ASP A 154 -2.88 23.86 -9.95
CA ASP A 154 -1.68 23.07 -10.27
C ASP A 154 -0.62 23.25 -9.19
N GLU A 155 -0.46 24.45 -8.63
CA GLU A 155 0.43 24.69 -7.51
C GLU A 155 -0.02 23.95 -6.24
N ALA A 156 -1.32 24.00 -5.93
CA ALA A 156 -1.89 23.25 -4.81
C ALA A 156 -1.65 21.74 -4.96
N TRP A 157 -1.90 21.19 -6.15
CA TRP A 157 -1.64 19.79 -6.44
C TRP A 157 -0.16 19.45 -6.33
N ARG A 158 0.73 20.31 -6.84
CA ARG A 158 2.16 20.10 -6.77
C ARG A 158 2.62 20.03 -5.33
N ARG A 159 2.14 20.92 -4.45
CA ARG A 159 2.41 20.82 -3.01
C ARG A 159 1.92 19.52 -2.39
N LEU A 160 0.74 19.04 -2.75
CA LEU A 160 0.22 17.77 -2.22
C LEU A 160 1.03 16.56 -2.71
N VAL A 161 1.40 16.54 -3.98
CA VAL A 161 2.23 15.48 -4.57
C VAL A 161 3.60 15.46 -3.91
N GLU A 162 4.26 16.62 -3.79
CA GLU A 162 5.58 16.70 -3.18
C GLU A 162 5.53 16.42 -1.67
N PHE A 163 4.49 16.88 -0.95
CA PHE A 163 4.24 16.47 0.43
C PHE A 163 4.18 14.95 0.58
N SER A 164 3.44 14.30 -0.32
CA SER A 164 3.22 12.86 -0.31
C SER A 164 4.52 12.10 -0.63
N ALA A 165 5.26 12.53 -1.66
CA ALA A 165 6.51 11.91 -2.08
C ALA A 165 7.58 12.03 -1.00
N HIS A 166 7.78 13.22 -0.42
CA HIS A 166 8.76 13.45 0.64
C HIS A 166 8.40 12.72 1.93
N THR A 167 7.13 12.71 2.32
CA THR A 167 6.70 11.98 3.52
C THR A 167 6.83 10.46 3.32
N ALA A 168 6.43 9.93 2.16
CA ALA A 168 6.57 8.51 1.84
C ALA A 168 8.03 8.09 1.78
N HIS A 169 8.91 8.91 1.20
CA HIS A 169 10.34 8.64 1.16
C HIS A 169 10.94 8.57 2.57
N ALA A 170 10.62 9.54 3.43
CA ALA A 170 11.05 9.52 4.82
C ALA A 170 10.51 8.29 5.59
N ALA A 171 9.27 7.89 5.30
CA ALA A 171 8.67 6.69 5.87
C ALA A 171 9.38 5.40 5.39
N ASP A 172 9.72 5.29 4.10
CA ASP A 172 10.42 4.15 3.52
C ASP A 172 11.81 3.96 4.17
N LEU A 173 12.56 5.05 4.34
CA LEU A 173 13.88 5.00 4.98
C LEU A 173 13.82 4.60 6.47
N LEU A 174 12.69 4.81 7.15
CA LEU A 174 12.49 4.33 8.52
C LEU A 174 12.21 2.83 8.58
N ILE A 175 11.45 2.29 7.62
CA ILE A 175 11.08 0.86 7.60
C ILE A 175 12.16 0.00 6.90
N ALA A 176 13.02 0.61 6.06
CA ALA A 176 14.11 -0.03 5.33
C ALA A 176 15.39 0.83 5.34
N PRO A 177 16.12 0.90 6.47
CA PRO A 177 17.25 1.80 6.64
C PRO A 177 18.46 1.51 5.73
N HIS A 178 18.54 0.29 5.18
CA HIS A 178 19.60 -0.11 4.25
C HIS A 178 19.26 0.17 2.78
N HIS A 179 18.10 0.76 2.48
CA HIS A 179 17.70 1.10 1.13
C HIS A 179 18.46 2.34 0.64
N ALA A 180 19.05 2.26 -0.56
CA ALA A 180 19.77 3.40 -1.14
C ALA A 180 18.79 4.54 -1.48
N PRO A 181 18.92 5.73 -0.85
CA PRO A 181 17.97 6.82 -1.03
C PRO A 181 18.01 7.39 -2.45
N ILE A 182 16.91 8.02 -2.85
CA ILE A 182 16.75 8.69 -4.14
C ILE A 182 16.75 10.21 -3.97
N ALA A 183 17.11 10.93 -5.03
CA ALA A 183 16.91 12.37 -5.09
C ALA A 183 15.43 12.69 -5.34
N LEU A 184 14.85 13.50 -4.47
CA LEU A 184 13.49 14.01 -4.61
C LEU A 184 13.49 15.38 -5.29
N SER A 185 12.34 15.74 -5.86
CA SER A 185 12.11 17.08 -6.41
C SER A 185 12.11 18.13 -5.30
N GLU A 186 12.37 19.39 -5.66
CA GLU A 186 12.38 20.51 -4.71
C GLU A 186 10.98 20.76 -4.11
N LEU A 187 10.94 21.09 -2.81
CA LEU A 187 9.71 21.37 -2.11
C LEU A 187 9.15 22.75 -2.52
N PRO A 188 7.89 22.84 -2.98
CA PRO A 188 7.27 24.11 -3.25
C PRO A 188 6.94 24.89 -1.97
N SER A 189 6.75 26.21 -2.10
CA SER A 189 6.47 27.09 -0.95
C SER A 189 5.16 26.72 -0.24
N GLY A 190 5.20 26.66 1.10
CA GLY A 190 4.04 26.25 1.90
C GLY A 190 3.80 24.74 1.97
N CYS A 191 4.65 23.91 1.33
CA CYS A 191 4.65 22.47 1.52
C CYS A 191 5.49 22.08 2.75
N GLN A 192 4.91 21.29 3.66
CA GLN A 192 5.60 20.82 4.86
C GLN A 192 5.41 19.31 5.04
N PRO A 193 6.34 18.47 4.52
CA PRO A 193 6.33 17.02 4.75
C PRO A 193 6.36 16.67 6.23
N LEU A 194 5.76 15.53 6.59
CA LEU A 194 5.75 15.08 7.98
C LEU A 194 7.13 14.60 8.42
N LYS A 195 7.52 14.99 9.63
CA LYS A 195 8.68 14.43 10.33
C LYS A 195 8.25 13.22 11.13
N LEU A 196 8.43 12.03 10.56
CA LEU A 196 8.09 10.77 11.20
C LEU A 196 9.23 10.36 12.16
N SER A 197 8.89 9.97 13.38
CA SER A 197 9.88 9.81 14.47
C SER A 197 10.49 8.40 14.57
N ASN A 198 9.78 7.38 14.10
CA ASN A 198 10.20 5.98 14.19
C ASN A 198 9.41 5.10 13.20
N GLU A 199 9.85 3.86 13.08
CA GLU A 199 9.25 2.83 12.21
C GLU A 199 7.75 2.62 12.46
N GLY A 200 7.31 2.51 13.71
CA GLY A 200 5.88 2.29 14.03
C GLY A 200 4.97 3.42 13.56
N VAL A 201 5.45 4.67 13.66
CA VAL A 201 4.73 5.85 13.12
C VAL A 201 4.70 5.83 11.58
N ALA A 202 5.79 5.40 10.93
CA ALA A 202 5.86 5.26 9.48
C ALA A 202 4.87 4.20 8.96
N TRP A 203 4.82 3.02 9.60
CA TRP A 203 3.85 1.97 9.30
C TRP A 203 2.40 2.47 9.44
N GLY A 204 2.10 3.11 10.58
CA GLY A 204 0.77 3.66 10.82
C GLY A 204 0.35 4.72 9.79
N TRP A 205 1.31 5.51 9.30
CA TRP A 205 1.09 6.52 8.26
C TRP A 205 0.84 5.89 6.89
N PHE A 206 1.67 4.95 6.45
CA PHE A 206 1.46 4.26 5.17
C PHE A 206 0.11 3.53 5.13
N VAL A 207 -0.27 2.83 6.21
CA VAL A 207 -1.57 2.17 6.30
C VAL A 207 -2.72 3.17 6.18
N ALA A 208 -2.59 4.35 6.80
CA ALA A 208 -3.61 5.39 6.75
C ALA A 208 -3.70 6.11 5.39
N GLU A 209 -2.57 6.28 4.69
CA GLU A 209 -2.50 7.03 3.43
C GLU A 209 -2.45 6.15 2.17
N ARG A 210 -2.44 4.81 2.27
CA ARG A 210 -2.28 3.88 1.13
C ARG A 210 -3.13 4.26 -0.09
N ALA A 211 -4.45 4.38 0.09
CA ALA A 211 -5.38 4.70 -0.99
C ALA A 211 -5.15 6.12 -1.55
N ASN A 212 -4.75 7.06 -0.70
CA ASN A 212 -4.48 8.43 -1.10
C ASN A 212 -3.18 8.55 -1.89
N LEU A 213 -2.12 7.83 -1.50
CA LEU A 213 -0.85 7.83 -2.23
C LEU A 213 -1.01 7.29 -3.66
N LEU A 214 -1.82 6.23 -3.84
CA LEU A 214 -2.17 5.72 -5.18
C LEU A 214 -2.95 6.77 -5.99
N ALA A 215 -3.93 7.43 -5.39
CA ALA A 215 -4.69 8.48 -6.06
C ALA A 215 -3.84 9.71 -6.41
N VAL A 216 -2.89 10.08 -5.54
CA VAL A 216 -1.90 11.15 -5.77
C VAL A 216 -0.95 10.78 -6.90
N GLN A 217 -0.48 9.53 -6.96
CA GLN A 217 0.38 9.08 -8.06
C GLN A 217 -0.38 9.10 -9.39
N GLN A 218 -1.62 8.61 -9.43
CA GLN A 218 -2.46 8.63 -10.62
C GLN A 218 -2.71 10.08 -11.10
N SER A 219 -2.95 10.99 -10.17
CA SER A 219 -3.07 12.42 -10.42
C SER A 219 -1.79 13.02 -11.04
N ALA A 220 -0.62 12.60 -10.57
CA ALA A 220 0.66 13.01 -11.16
C ALA A 220 0.87 12.44 -12.57
N VAL A 221 0.38 11.22 -12.86
CA VAL A 221 0.38 10.64 -14.22
C VAL A 221 -0.45 11.50 -15.17
N GLU A 222 -1.67 11.85 -14.80
CA GLU A 222 -2.59 12.65 -15.62
C GLU A 222 -2.04 14.03 -15.96
N LYS A 223 -1.20 14.60 -15.07
CA LYS A 223 -0.53 15.88 -15.28
C LYS A 223 0.83 15.80 -15.97
N GLY A 224 1.33 14.59 -16.25
CA GLY A 224 2.67 14.41 -16.84
C GLY A 224 3.81 14.77 -15.89
N TRP A 225 3.61 14.68 -14.57
CA TRP A 225 4.64 14.97 -13.56
C TRP A 225 5.54 13.76 -13.34
N HIS A 226 6.27 13.38 -14.40
CA HIS A 226 6.99 12.11 -14.50
C HIS A 226 7.96 11.86 -13.34
N ALA A 227 8.65 12.89 -12.84
CA ALA A 227 9.56 12.76 -11.69
C ALA A 227 8.82 12.26 -10.43
N ALA A 228 7.70 12.90 -10.08
CA ALA A 228 6.92 12.53 -8.91
C ALA A 228 6.30 11.12 -9.05
N VAL A 229 5.89 10.73 -10.27
CA VAL A 229 5.29 9.40 -10.52
C VAL A 229 6.23 8.28 -10.12
N TRP A 230 7.50 8.32 -10.54
CA TRP A 230 8.45 7.26 -10.21
C TRP A 230 8.97 7.38 -8.76
N GLN A 231 9.11 8.60 -8.23
CA GLN A 231 9.52 8.83 -6.84
C GLN A 231 8.49 8.25 -5.86
N LEU A 232 7.19 8.41 -6.14
CA LEU A 232 6.11 7.78 -5.38
C LEU A 232 6.13 6.25 -5.50
N ALA A 233 6.33 5.71 -6.71
CA ALA A 233 6.45 4.27 -6.92
C ALA A 233 7.59 3.67 -6.08
N TRP A 234 8.75 4.34 -6.08
CA TRP A 234 9.91 3.95 -5.29
C TRP A 234 9.59 4.00 -3.79
N ALA A 235 9.03 5.11 -3.31
CA ALA A 235 8.78 5.33 -1.88
C ALA A 235 7.71 4.40 -1.28
N MET A 236 6.81 3.85 -2.09
CA MET A 236 5.80 2.88 -1.63
C MET A 236 6.27 1.42 -1.71
N THR A 237 7.40 1.14 -2.36
CA THR A 237 7.78 -0.23 -2.74
C THR A 237 7.96 -1.16 -1.54
N THR A 238 8.70 -0.75 -0.52
CA THR A 238 8.96 -1.63 0.65
C THR A 238 7.66 -1.93 1.37
N PHE A 239 6.86 -0.90 1.63
CA PHE A 239 5.55 -1.03 2.28
C PHE A 239 4.64 -2.00 1.52
N GLN A 240 4.51 -1.81 0.20
CA GLN A 240 3.63 -2.63 -0.63
C GLN A 240 4.09 -4.09 -0.67
N LEU A 241 5.39 -4.36 -0.79
CA LEU A 241 5.92 -5.72 -0.82
C LEU A 241 5.73 -6.43 0.53
N ARG A 242 6.09 -5.78 1.64
CA ARG A 242 5.96 -6.34 2.99
C ARG A 242 4.52 -6.58 3.42
N GLN A 243 3.57 -5.80 2.90
CA GLN A 243 2.14 -5.95 3.18
C GLN A 243 1.39 -6.78 2.13
N GLY A 244 2.09 -7.40 1.18
CA GLY A 244 1.49 -8.22 0.14
C GLY A 244 0.60 -7.45 -0.85
N HIS A 245 0.73 -6.13 -0.96
CA HIS A 245 0.00 -5.29 -1.91
C HIS A 245 0.66 -5.33 -3.30
N PHE A 246 0.79 -6.53 -3.87
CA PHE A 246 1.53 -6.76 -5.10
C PHE A 246 0.87 -6.12 -6.34
N HIS A 247 -0.46 -6.06 -6.40
CA HIS A 247 -1.18 -5.37 -7.46
C HIS A 247 -0.96 -3.84 -7.42
N ASP A 248 -0.97 -3.25 -6.21
CA ASP A 248 -0.66 -1.83 -6.04
C ASP A 248 0.78 -1.53 -6.46
N ASN A 249 1.72 -2.45 -6.15
CA ASN A 249 3.11 -2.33 -6.56
C ASN A 249 3.30 -2.44 -8.08
N LEU A 250 2.60 -3.36 -8.74
CA LEU A 250 2.59 -3.49 -10.19
C LEU A 250 2.07 -2.20 -10.84
N ALA A 251 0.90 -1.72 -10.43
CA ALA A 251 0.32 -0.50 -10.99
C ALA A 251 1.24 0.72 -10.82
N ALA A 252 1.86 0.86 -9.64
CA ALA A 252 2.80 1.94 -9.36
C ALA A 252 4.04 1.89 -10.25
N TRP A 253 4.62 0.70 -10.48
CA TRP A 253 5.82 0.56 -11.31
C TRP A 253 5.54 0.51 -12.81
N GLU A 254 4.34 0.14 -13.25
CA GLU A 254 3.89 0.37 -14.63
C GLU A 254 3.86 1.88 -14.94
N ALA A 255 3.29 2.68 -14.03
CA ALA A 255 3.30 4.13 -14.14
C ALA A 255 4.73 4.70 -14.07
N GLY A 256 5.56 4.20 -13.14
CA GLY A 256 6.97 4.58 -13.00
C GLY A 256 7.81 4.29 -14.24
N ALA A 257 7.66 3.11 -14.84
CA ALA A 257 8.34 2.72 -16.07
C ALA A 257 7.93 3.61 -17.25
N ARG A 258 6.63 3.86 -17.43
CA ARG A 258 6.15 4.82 -18.44
C ARG A 258 6.74 6.22 -18.22
N ALA A 259 6.73 6.71 -16.98
CA ALA A 259 7.30 8.01 -16.63
C ALA A 259 8.81 8.09 -16.92
N SER A 260 9.55 7.00 -16.71
CA SER A 260 11.00 6.97 -16.95
C SER A 260 11.40 7.22 -18.41
N HIS A 261 10.51 6.96 -19.38
CA HIS A 261 10.76 7.28 -20.79
C HIS A 261 10.76 8.77 -21.10
N HIS A 262 10.13 9.58 -20.26
CA HIS A 262 10.08 11.02 -20.39
C HIS A 262 11.20 11.73 -19.61
N LEU A 263 12.09 10.97 -18.99
CA LEU A 263 13.17 11.49 -18.16
C LEU A 263 14.53 11.12 -18.79
N GLU A 264 15.46 12.06 -18.76
CA GLU A 264 16.81 11.91 -19.32
C GLU A 264 17.75 11.16 -18.35
N SER A 265 17.32 10.00 -17.84
CA SER A 265 18.12 9.18 -16.93
C SER A 265 18.05 7.71 -17.33
N ALA A 266 19.18 7.18 -17.79
CA ALA A 266 19.30 5.78 -18.18
C ALA A 266 19.27 4.84 -16.96
N GLU A 267 19.94 5.24 -15.87
CA GLU A 267 19.87 4.56 -14.57
C GLU A 267 18.42 4.41 -14.09
N LEU A 268 17.60 5.47 -14.23
CA LEU A 268 16.20 5.43 -13.84
C LEU A 268 15.37 4.47 -14.70
N ARG A 269 15.64 4.41 -16.02
CA ARG A 269 14.97 3.43 -16.90
C ARG A 269 15.30 2.00 -16.47
N THR A 270 16.59 1.69 -16.30
CA THR A 270 17.07 0.40 -15.78
C THR A 270 16.40 0.03 -14.46
N ARG A 271 16.36 0.98 -13.51
CA ARG A 271 15.68 0.81 -12.22
C ARG A 271 14.21 0.50 -12.42
N SER A 272 13.50 1.30 -13.21
CA SER A 272 12.06 1.18 -13.38
C SER A 272 11.67 -0.16 -14.01
N TYR A 273 12.40 -0.60 -15.04
CA TYR A 273 12.20 -1.92 -15.64
C TYR A 273 12.50 -3.06 -14.68
N ARG A 274 13.57 -2.95 -13.89
CA ARG A 274 13.87 -3.94 -12.85
C ARG A 274 12.75 -4.07 -11.83
N HIS A 275 12.24 -2.94 -11.32
CA HIS A 275 11.17 -2.97 -10.33
C HIS A 275 9.82 -3.44 -10.92
N LEU A 276 9.50 -3.04 -12.15
CA LEU A 276 8.34 -3.57 -12.87
C LEU A 276 8.45 -5.08 -13.07
N GLY A 277 9.61 -5.58 -13.51
CA GLY A 277 9.88 -7.01 -13.62
C GLY A 277 9.70 -7.76 -12.29
N ARG A 278 10.21 -7.21 -11.19
CA ARG A 278 9.99 -7.76 -9.84
C ARG A 278 8.51 -7.78 -9.44
N ALA A 279 7.74 -6.75 -9.79
CA ALA A 279 6.31 -6.70 -9.51
C ALA A 279 5.56 -7.78 -10.30
N CYS A 280 5.92 -7.99 -11.57
CA CYS A 280 5.43 -9.11 -12.37
C CYS A 280 5.78 -10.47 -11.75
N THR A 281 7.01 -10.66 -11.25
CA THR A 281 7.44 -11.89 -10.56
C THR A 281 6.57 -12.21 -9.34
N GLN A 282 6.18 -11.21 -8.54
CA GLN A 282 5.33 -11.44 -7.36
C GLN A 282 3.91 -11.90 -7.73
N LEU A 283 3.45 -11.59 -8.95
CA LEU A 283 2.14 -11.97 -9.46
C LEU A 283 2.20 -13.15 -10.44
N GLU A 284 3.35 -13.86 -10.49
CA GLU A 284 3.58 -15.02 -11.39
C GLU A 284 3.35 -14.68 -12.88
N LEU A 285 3.55 -13.41 -13.28
CA LEU A 285 3.49 -12.94 -14.66
C LEU A 285 4.84 -13.16 -15.37
N HIS A 286 5.25 -14.42 -15.49
CA HIS A 286 6.60 -14.85 -15.83
C HIS A 286 7.17 -14.26 -17.14
N GLU A 287 6.37 -14.28 -18.21
CA GLU A 287 6.81 -13.77 -19.52
C GLU A 287 7.06 -12.25 -19.47
N ALA A 288 6.14 -11.49 -18.87
CA ALA A 288 6.29 -10.05 -18.70
C ALA A 288 7.46 -9.70 -17.76
N ALA A 289 7.64 -10.47 -16.69
CA ALA A 289 8.76 -10.31 -15.77
C ALA A 289 10.10 -10.44 -16.52
N LEU A 290 10.31 -11.55 -17.24
CA LEU A 290 11.54 -11.76 -18.01
C LEU A 290 11.75 -10.71 -19.09
N ALA A 291 10.69 -10.27 -19.78
CA ALA A 291 10.80 -9.21 -20.79
C ALA A 291 11.31 -7.89 -20.19
N HIS A 292 10.70 -7.43 -19.09
CA HIS A 292 11.12 -6.20 -18.42
C HIS A 292 12.51 -6.31 -17.78
N LEU A 293 12.82 -7.44 -17.15
CA LEU A 293 14.15 -7.66 -16.56
C LEU A 293 15.23 -7.68 -17.65
N SER A 294 14.96 -8.31 -18.80
CA SER A 294 15.91 -8.36 -19.92
C SER A 294 16.17 -6.98 -20.52
N GLU A 295 15.12 -6.17 -20.69
CA GLU A 295 15.25 -4.78 -21.13
C GLU A 295 16.09 -3.95 -20.14
N GLY A 296 15.81 -4.07 -18.84
CA GLY A 296 16.57 -3.40 -17.80
C GLY A 296 18.04 -3.84 -17.74
N LEU A 297 18.32 -5.13 -17.94
CA LEU A 297 19.69 -5.65 -17.95
C LEU A 297 20.46 -5.14 -19.18
N ALA A 298 19.86 -5.22 -20.37
CA ALA A 298 20.47 -4.73 -21.60
C ALA A 298 20.74 -3.21 -21.55
N GLY A 299 19.85 -2.44 -20.91
CA GLY A 299 20.09 -1.03 -20.59
C GLY A 299 21.32 -0.84 -19.71
N ALA A 300 21.37 -1.52 -18.57
CA ALA A 300 22.47 -1.44 -17.62
C ALA A 300 23.83 -1.87 -18.23
N GLU A 301 23.84 -2.87 -19.10
CA GLU A 301 25.03 -3.31 -19.84
C GLU A 301 25.51 -2.25 -20.84
N ARG A 302 24.59 -1.69 -21.62
CA ARG A 302 24.89 -0.64 -22.60
C ARG A 302 25.50 0.60 -21.96
N ASP A 303 25.02 0.97 -20.78
CA ASP A 303 25.42 2.19 -20.07
C ASP A 303 26.60 1.96 -19.11
N GLY A 304 27.07 0.71 -18.97
CA GLY A 304 28.14 0.37 -18.01
C GLY A 304 27.72 0.50 -16.54
N ASP A 305 26.42 0.46 -16.24
CA ASP A 305 25.88 0.50 -14.88
C ASP A 305 25.99 -0.87 -14.21
N GLU A 306 27.16 -1.17 -13.65
CA GLU A 306 27.45 -2.43 -12.98
C GLU A 306 26.52 -2.71 -11.78
N LEU A 307 26.06 -1.68 -11.07
CA LEU A 307 25.12 -1.83 -9.96
C LEU A 307 23.72 -2.15 -10.47
N GLY A 308 23.27 -1.46 -11.53
CA GLY A 308 22.06 -1.79 -12.26
C GLY A 308 22.03 -3.24 -12.72
N GLN A 309 23.12 -3.71 -13.33
CA GLN A 309 23.29 -5.11 -13.75
C GLN A 309 23.16 -6.07 -12.55
N ALA A 310 23.86 -5.80 -11.45
CA ALA A 310 23.82 -6.65 -10.26
C ALA A 310 22.40 -6.79 -9.69
N HIS A 311 21.71 -5.67 -9.51
CA HIS A 311 20.34 -5.66 -9.02
C HIS A 311 19.36 -6.35 -9.98
N THR A 312 19.56 -6.21 -11.29
CA THR A 312 18.68 -6.84 -12.28
C THR A 312 18.93 -8.35 -12.38
N HIS A 313 20.18 -8.80 -12.31
CA HIS A 313 20.49 -10.23 -12.18
C HIS A 313 19.87 -10.85 -10.93
N ARG A 314 19.91 -10.16 -9.79
CA ARG A 314 19.23 -10.64 -8.57
C ARG A 314 17.72 -10.80 -8.76
N ALA A 315 17.09 -9.86 -9.46
CA ALA A 315 15.67 -9.96 -9.81
C ALA A 315 15.39 -11.11 -10.80
N MET A 316 16.28 -11.36 -11.77
CA MET A 316 16.19 -12.51 -12.66
C MET A 316 16.35 -13.85 -11.93
N ALA A 317 17.25 -13.91 -10.93
CA ALA A 317 17.40 -15.10 -10.10
C ALA A 317 16.09 -15.46 -9.38
N ALA A 318 15.43 -14.46 -8.79
CA ALA A 318 14.13 -14.64 -8.15
C ALA A 318 13.04 -15.11 -9.15
N GLU A 319 13.03 -14.56 -10.37
CA GLU A 319 12.08 -14.94 -11.42
C GLU A 319 12.28 -16.40 -11.88
N TRP A 320 13.51 -16.79 -12.22
CA TRP A 320 13.81 -18.17 -12.61
C TRP A 320 13.54 -19.17 -11.48
N GLY A 321 13.80 -18.78 -10.23
CA GLY A 321 13.45 -19.58 -9.06
C GLY A 321 11.93 -19.76 -8.90
N LYS A 322 11.13 -18.74 -9.17
CA LYS A 322 9.65 -18.83 -9.17
C LYS A 322 9.13 -19.78 -10.26
N GLN A 323 9.80 -19.86 -11.40
CA GLN A 323 9.49 -20.82 -12.47
C GLN A 323 10.01 -22.25 -12.17
N GLY A 324 10.78 -22.45 -11.10
CA GLY A 324 11.41 -23.73 -10.77
C GLY A 324 12.63 -24.07 -11.62
N ASN A 325 13.23 -23.10 -12.33
CA ASN A 325 14.48 -23.28 -13.06
C ASN A 325 15.67 -22.84 -12.20
N ASP A 326 16.02 -23.67 -11.22
CA ASP A 326 17.04 -23.34 -10.22
C ASP A 326 18.46 -23.21 -10.82
N ALA A 327 18.73 -23.84 -11.97
CA ALA A 327 20.00 -23.70 -12.67
C ALA A 327 20.21 -22.29 -13.22
N MET A 328 19.22 -21.75 -13.94
CA MET A 328 19.25 -20.36 -14.42
C MET A 328 19.23 -19.37 -13.26
N ALA A 329 18.47 -19.67 -12.20
CA ALA A 329 18.43 -18.84 -11.00
C ALA A 329 19.83 -18.73 -10.37
N LEU A 330 20.56 -19.84 -10.26
CA LEU A 330 21.91 -19.88 -9.72
C LEU A 330 22.91 -19.08 -10.57
N GLU A 331 22.84 -19.17 -11.91
CA GLU A 331 23.72 -18.40 -12.80
C GLU A 331 23.55 -16.88 -12.61
N HIS A 332 22.30 -16.42 -12.51
CA HIS A 332 21.99 -15.03 -12.27
C HIS A 332 22.37 -14.60 -10.84
N ALA A 333 22.12 -15.42 -9.82
CA ALA A 333 22.52 -15.13 -8.44
C ALA A 333 24.05 -14.99 -8.30
N LYS A 334 24.82 -15.88 -8.94
CA LYS A 334 26.29 -15.81 -8.99
C LYS A 334 26.78 -14.55 -9.71
N SER A 335 26.12 -14.18 -10.81
CA SER A 335 26.44 -12.96 -11.56
C SER A 335 26.19 -11.71 -10.73
N ALA A 336 25.07 -11.65 -10.01
CA ALA A 336 24.77 -10.57 -9.07
C ALA A 336 25.80 -10.48 -7.94
N LEU A 337 26.11 -11.61 -7.29
CA LEU A 337 27.10 -11.67 -6.20
C LEU A 337 28.46 -11.14 -6.63
N ARG A 338 28.99 -11.63 -7.75
CA ARG A 338 30.29 -11.20 -8.30
C ARG A 338 30.33 -9.69 -8.54
N LEU A 339 29.26 -9.11 -9.06
CA LEU A 339 29.17 -7.66 -9.29
C LEU A 339 29.10 -6.88 -7.97
N TYR A 340 28.32 -7.34 -6.99
CA TYR A 340 28.28 -6.71 -5.68
C TYR A 340 29.63 -6.77 -4.95
N GLU A 341 30.34 -7.88 -5.03
CA GLU A 341 31.68 -8.02 -4.45
C GLU A 341 32.68 -7.08 -5.13
N LYS A 342 32.67 -7.03 -6.48
CA LYS A 342 33.47 -6.08 -7.25
C LYS A 342 33.23 -4.62 -6.83
N ARG A 343 31.97 -4.28 -6.51
CA ARG A 343 31.55 -2.94 -6.09
C ARG A 343 31.59 -2.72 -4.58
N SER A 344 31.98 -3.73 -3.80
CA SER A 344 31.99 -3.71 -2.33
C SER A 344 30.64 -3.30 -1.71
N VAL A 345 29.53 -3.75 -2.29
CA VAL A 345 28.16 -3.49 -1.77
C VAL A 345 27.76 -4.64 -0.84
N GLU A 346 28.18 -4.56 0.42
CA GLU A 346 28.10 -5.67 1.38
C GLU A 346 26.67 -6.16 1.63
N VAL A 347 25.71 -5.26 1.88
CA VAL A 347 24.32 -5.63 2.20
C VAL A 347 23.65 -6.38 1.05
N SER A 348 23.76 -5.87 -0.18
CA SER A 348 23.17 -6.55 -1.35
C SER A 348 23.95 -7.79 -1.76
N GLY A 349 25.28 -7.81 -1.52
CA GLY A 349 26.11 -8.99 -1.69
C GLY A 349 25.70 -10.14 -0.78
N ALA A 350 25.37 -9.87 0.49
CA ALA A 350 24.86 -10.88 1.41
C ALA A 350 23.52 -11.48 0.95
N HIS A 351 22.61 -10.66 0.40
CA HIS A 351 21.38 -11.18 -0.20
C HIS A 351 21.65 -12.08 -1.41
N ALA A 352 22.52 -11.66 -2.33
CA ALA A 352 22.88 -12.47 -3.49
C ALA A 352 23.59 -13.77 -3.08
N LEU A 353 24.43 -13.74 -2.04
CA LEU A 353 25.06 -14.94 -1.48
C LEU A 353 24.03 -15.91 -0.91
N ASN A 354 23.03 -15.42 -0.18
CA ASN A 354 21.92 -16.26 0.29
C ASN A 354 21.13 -16.86 -0.88
N GLU A 355 20.86 -16.08 -1.94
CA GLU A 355 20.18 -16.59 -3.14
C GLU A 355 21.01 -17.67 -3.86
N VAL A 356 22.35 -17.53 -3.90
CA VAL A 356 23.24 -18.60 -4.38
C VAL A 356 23.07 -19.86 -3.53
N GLY A 357 23.15 -19.75 -2.20
CA GLY A 357 22.97 -20.90 -1.31
C GLY A 357 21.59 -21.56 -1.45
N TRP A 358 20.53 -20.76 -1.55
CA TRP A 358 19.17 -21.24 -1.80
C TRP A 358 19.07 -22.05 -3.10
N CYS A 359 19.58 -21.52 -4.21
CA CYS A 359 19.54 -22.22 -5.50
C CYS A 359 20.41 -23.49 -5.47
N THR A 360 21.57 -23.45 -4.82
CA THR A 360 22.43 -24.63 -4.61
C THR A 360 21.68 -25.73 -3.83
N ALA A 361 20.93 -25.37 -2.78
CA ALA A 361 20.09 -26.31 -2.04
C ALA A 361 19.00 -26.92 -2.92
N LYS A 362 18.35 -26.14 -3.78
CA LYS A 362 17.32 -26.63 -4.70
C LYS A 362 17.86 -27.60 -5.76
N LEU A 363 19.13 -27.46 -6.11
CA LEU A 363 19.85 -28.39 -7.00
C LEU A 363 20.39 -29.64 -6.28
N GLY A 364 20.17 -29.75 -4.97
CA GLY A 364 20.46 -30.96 -4.17
C GLY A 364 21.81 -30.97 -3.45
N ASP A 365 22.65 -29.95 -3.61
CA ASP A 365 23.92 -29.83 -2.87
C ASP A 365 23.68 -29.12 -1.54
N HIS A 366 23.06 -29.83 -0.60
CA HIS A 366 22.65 -29.30 0.70
C HIS A 366 23.83 -28.94 1.61
N GLU A 367 24.94 -29.66 1.52
CA GLU A 367 26.16 -29.41 2.33
C GLU A 367 26.79 -28.07 1.95
N GLN A 368 27.06 -27.86 0.65
CA GLN A 368 27.59 -26.59 0.18
C GLN A 368 26.61 -25.44 0.42
N ALA A 369 25.30 -25.69 0.22
CA ALA A 369 24.29 -24.67 0.47
C ALA A 369 24.26 -24.21 1.94
N GLN A 370 24.43 -25.13 2.88
CA GLN A 370 24.47 -24.81 4.31
C GLN A 370 25.64 -23.87 4.64
N GLU A 371 26.84 -24.16 4.12
CA GLU A 371 28.02 -23.29 4.31
C GLU A 371 27.79 -21.89 3.73
N ILE A 372 27.25 -21.81 2.51
CA ILE A 372 26.99 -20.54 1.81
C ILE A 372 25.94 -19.71 2.56
N CYS A 373 24.82 -20.31 2.95
CA CYS A 373 23.76 -19.62 3.69
C CYS A 373 24.21 -19.20 5.10
N ALA A 374 25.07 -19.98 5.76
CA ALA A 374 25.66 -19.61 7.04
C ALA A 374 26.60 -18.40 6.93
N ASP A 375 27.43 -18.33 5.88
CA ASP A 375 28.22 -17.11 5.60
C ASP A 375 27.29 -15.92 5.33
N ALA A 376 26.27 -16.08 4.47
CA ALA A 376 25.30 -15.01 4.20
C ALA A 376 24.62 -14.51 5.48
N LEU A 377 24.22 -15.41 6.38
CA LEU A 377 23.65 -15.07 7.68
C LEU A 377 24.64 -14.24 8.52
N ALA A 378 25.90 -14.67 8.61
CA ALA A 378 26.94 -13.94 9.33
C ALA A 378 27.19 -12.54 8.74
N ARG A 379 27.17 -12.39 7.41
CA ARG A 379 27.29 -11.08 6.73
C ARG A 379 26.11 -10.17 7.06
N CYS A 380 24.89 -10.70 7.04
CA CYS A 380 23.68 -9.94 7.40
C CYS A 380 23.72 -9.48 8.86
N GLN A 381 24.15 -10.33 9.79
CA GLN A 381 24.27 -9.97 11.21
C GLN A 381 25.35 -8.90 11.43
N ARG A 382 26.51 -9.01 10.79
CA ARG A 382 27.58 -8.00 10.86
C ARG A 382 27.13 -6.63 10.35
N THR A 383 26.32 -6.60 9.30
CA THR A 383 25.77 -5.37 8.71
C THR A 383 24.47 -4.91 9.37
N GLN A 384 23.98 -5.62 10.39
CA GLN A 384 22.70 -5.36 11.05
C GLN A 384 21.52 -5.31 10.05
N ASN A 385 21.60 -6.12 9.00
CA ASN A 385 20.56 -6.26 7.99
C ASN A 385 19.54 -7.33 8.42
N ARG A 386 18.54 -6.91 9.19
CA ARG A 386 17.49 -7.77 9.73
C ARG A 386 16.68 -8.51 8.65
N SER A 387 16.38 -7.85 7.53
CA SER A 387 15.65 -8.49 6.42
C SER A 387 16.48 -9.59 5.75
N GLY A 388 17.78 -9.35 5.56
CA GLY A 388 18.69 -10.38 5.06
C GLY A 388 18.93 -11.50 6.06
N GLU A 389 18.94 -11.20 7.37
CA GLU A 389 19.02 -12.21 8.43
C GLU A 389 17.81 -13.16 8.36
N ALA A 390 16.59 -12.61 8.28
CA ALA A 390 15.37 -13.39 8.15
C ALA A 390 15.42 -14.31 6.92
N GLY A 391 15.77 -13.75 5.75
CA GLY A 391 15.88 -14.53 4.51
C GLY A 391 16.93 -15.65 4.57
N ALA A 392 18.09 -15.42 5.21
CA ALA A 392 19.10 -16.45 5.37
C ALA A 392 18.66 -17.57 6.33
N ARG A 393 17.92 -17.21 7.39
CA ARG A 393 17.33 -18.18 8.31
C ARG A 393 16.26 -19.03 7.64
N VAL A 394 15.42 -18.45 6.77
CA VAL A 394 14.48 -19.25 5.97
C VAL A 394 15.21 -20.27 5.09
N SER A 395 16.29 -19.87 4.43
CA SER A 395 17.11 -20.80 3.63
C SER A 395 17.69 -21.93 4.47
N LEU A 396 18.30 -21.62 5.62
CA LEU A 396 18.87 -22.62 6.52
C LEU A 396 17.82 -23.56 7.09
N GLY A 397 16.65 -23.03 7.49
CA GLY A 397 15.55 -23.86 7.98
C GLY A 397 15.01 -24.82 6.91
N HIS A 398 14.90 -24.34 5.66
CA HIS A 398 14.56 -25.21 4.53
C HIS A 398 15.61 -26.30 4.30
N ILE A 399 16.90 -25.96 4.30
CA ILE A 399 18.00 -26.94 4.14
C ILE A 399 17.97 -28.00 5.24
N ALA A 400 17.86 -27.59 6.51
CA ALA A 400 17.77 -28.49 7.65
C ALA A 400 16.57 -29.45 7.53
N GLY A 401 15.40 -28.94 7.11
CA GLY A 401 14.21 -29.76 6.89
C GLY A 401 14.39 -30.84 5.81
N TRP A 402 15.07 -30.52 4.72
CA TRP A 402 15.42 -31.50 3.67
C TRP A 402 16.45 -32.54 4.15
N SER A 403 17.38 -32.14 5.01
CA SER A 403 18.36 -33.04 5.63
C SER A 403 17.81 -33.84 6.81
N GLY A 404 16.51 -33.72 7.14
CA GLY A 404 15.85 -34.45 8.24
C GLY A 404 16.15 -33.90 9.64
N GLN A 405 16.76 -32.72 9.74
CA GLN A 405 17.07 -32.01 10.98
C GLN A 405 15.89 -31.10 11.37
N TYR A 406 14.75 -31.70 11.68
CA TYR A 406 13.49 -30.95 11.85
C TYR A 406 13.52 -29.95 13.02
N GLU A 407 14.17 -30.29 14.14
CA GLU A 407 14.31 -29.38 15.30
C GLU A 407 15.08 -28.11 14.92
N GLU A 408 16.21 -28.25 14.21
CA GLU A 408 17.00 -27.12 13.72
C GLU A 408 16.24 -26.31 12.66
N ALA A 409 15.46 -27.00 11.81
CA ALA A 409 14.60 -26.34 10.83
C ALA A 409 13.56 -25.44 11.48
N VAL A 410 12.89 -25.94 12.53
CA VAL A 410 11.91 -25.17 13.32
C VAL A 410 12.58 -23.97 13.98
N GLU A 411 13.73 -24.15 14.64
CA GLU A 411 14.45 -23.05 15.30
C GLU A 411 14.78 -21.91 14.31
N HIS A 412 15.33 -22.25 13.14
CA HIS A 412 15.64 -21.26 12.12
C HIS A 412 14.40 -20.52 11.62
N LEU A 413 13.30 -21.24 11.37
CA LEU A 413 12.07 -20.65 10.85
C LEU A 413 11.33 -19.81 11.90
N GLU A 414 11.32 -20.20 13.17
CA GLU A 414 10.75 -19.39 14.27
C GLU A 414 11.53 -18.08 14.46
N LEU A 415 12.87 -18.13 14.40
CA LEU A 415 13.71 -16.94 14.44
C LEU A 415 13.47 -16.03 13.21
N ALA A 416 13.28 -16.61 12.02
CA ALA A 416 12.90 -15.84 10.84
C ALA A 416 11.53 -15.19 10.98
N LEU A 417 10.54 -15.90 11.54
CA LEU A 417 9.20 -15.38 11.79
C LEU A 417 9.25 -14.17 12.72
N GLY A 418 9.97 -14.25 13.85
CA GLY A 418 10.14 -13.14 14.78
C GLY A 418 10.79 -11.91 14.12
N LEU A 419 11.77 -12.12 13.23
CA LEU A 419 12.39 -11.02 12.47
C LEU A 419 11.41 -10.38 11.48
N TYR A 420 10.58 -11.16 10.78
CA TYR A 420 9.54 -10.61 9.90
C TYR A 420 8.41 -9.92 10.68
N GLU A 421 8.12 -10.33 11.91
CA GLU A 421 7.23 -9.62 12.83
C GLU A 421 7.81 -8.26 13.24
N GLU A 422 9.07 -8.22 13.65
CA GLU A 422 9.79 -6.97 13.97
C GLU A 422 9.79 -5.98 12.78
N LEU A 423 9.96 -6.50 11.56
CA LEU A 423 10.01 -5.71 10.32
C LEU A 423 8.64 -5.29 9.77
N GLY A 424 7.53 -5.74 10.37
CA GLY A 424 6.19 -5.56 9.83
C GLY A 424 5.97 -6.22 8.46
N ASP A 425 6.74 -7.26 8.12
CA ASP A 425 6.67 -7.99 6.86
C ASP A 425 5.66 -9.13 6.94
N THR A 426 4.38 -8.79 6.81
CA THR A 426 3.29 -9.78 6.87
C THR A 426 3.27 -10.73 5.68
N ALA A 427 3.87 -10.35 4.54
CA ALA A 427 4.07 -11.24 3.40
C ALA A 427 5.11 -12.33 3.73
N GLY A 428 6.25 -11.93 4.31
CA GLY A 428 7.29 -12.84 4.80
C GLY A 428 6.79 -13.76 5.91
N GLN A 429 6.04 -13.22 6.89
CA GLN A 429 5.42 -14.03 7.95
C GLN A 429 4.54 -15.15 7.38
N ALA A 430 3.69 -14.83 6.40
CA ALA A 430 2.80 -15.81 5.78
C ALA A 430 3.58 -16.93 5.08
N ASP A 431 4.64 -16.58 4.34
CA ASP A 431 5.46 -17.54 3.62
C ASP A 431 6.27 -18.44 4.57
N VAL A 432 6.79 -17.89 5.70
CA VAL A 432 7.47 -18.68 6.74
C VAL A 432 6.50 -19.63 7.46
N LEU A 433 5.28 -19.19 7.76
CA LEU A 433 4.26 -20.06 8.37
C LEU A 433 3.91 -21.25 7.47
N VAL A 434 3.92 -21.08 6.14
CA VAL A 434 3.77 -22.22 5.23
C VAL A 434 4.91 -23.22 5.39
N GLN A 435 6.16 -22.74 5.44
CA GLN A 435 7.36 -23.58 5.60
C GLN A 435 7.36 -24.30 6.97
N LEU A 436 7.05 -23.60 8.06
CA LEU A 436 6.88 -24.20 9.39
C LEU A 436 5.84 -25.32 9.37
N GLY A 437 4.70 -25.08 8.72
CA GLY A 437 3.67 -26.11 8.58
C GLY A 437 4.16 -27.34 7.82
N VAL A 438 4.99 -27.16 6.77
CA VAL A 438 5.61 -28.28 6.03
C VAL A 438 6.57 -29.07 6.92
N VAL A 439 7.40 -28.40 7.71
CA VAL A 439 8.33 -29.08 8.65
C VAL A 439 7.55 -29.87 9.70
N HIS A 440 6.49 -29.28 10.26
CA HIS A 440 5.64 -29.95 11.24
C HIS A 440 4.76 -31.08 10.68
N GLU A 441 4.59 -31.22 9.35
CA GLU A 441 3.79 -32.32 8.77
C GLU A 441 4.28 -33.69 9.25
N PHE A 442 5.59 -33.80 9.52
CA PHE A 442 6.25 -35.03 9.96
C PHE A 442 6.20 -35.27 11.47
N GLU A 443 5.88 -34.23 12.26
CA GLU A 443 5.93 -34.27 13.73
C GLU A 443 4.53 -34.21 14.35
N ASP A 444 3.72 -33.24 13.95
CA ASP A 444 2.48 -32.86 14.63
C ASP A 444 1.49 -32.17 13.67
N SER A 445 0.44 -32.91 13.27
CA SER A 445 -0.60 -32.42 12.37
C SER A 445 -1.37 -31.21 12.94
N SER A 446 -1.44 -31.04 14.26
CA SER A 446 -2.11 -29.89 14.88
C SER A 446 -1.29 -28.61 14.73
N LYS A 447 0.04 -28.70 14.84
CA LYS A 447 0.95 -27.58 14.57
C LYS A 447 0.94 -27.19 13.10
N THR A 448 0.94 -28.17 12.19
CA THR A 448 0.78 -27.90 10.75
C THR A 448 -0.52 -27.14 10.46
N GLU A 449 -1.64 -27.60 11.01
CA GLU A 449 -2.94 -26.96 10.83
C GLU A 449 -2.93 -25.51 11.35
N SER A 450 -2.38 -25.28 12.54
CA SER A 450 -2.27 -23.94 13.13
C SER A 450 -1.46 -22.97 12.23
N CYS A 451 -0.30 -23.42 11.75
CA CYS A 451 0.56 -22.62 10.88
C CYS A 451 -0.14 -22.28 9.56
N TRP A 452 -0.76 -23.26 8.90
CA TRP A 452 -1.43 -23.04 7.62
C TRP A 452 -2.69 -22.20 7.73
N ARG A 453 -3.48 -22.34 8.80
CA ARG A 453 -4.63 -21.44 9.06
C ARG A 453 -4.17 -19.99 9.24
N SER A 454 -3.06 -19.78 9.95
CA SER A 454 -2.48 -18.45 10.15
C SER A 454 -1.98 -17.85 8.82
N ALA A 455 -1.26 -18.63 8.01
CA ALA A 455 -0.83 -18.22 6.67
C ALA A 455 -2.02 -17.87 5.75
N ILE A 456 -3.09 -18.67 5.75
CA ILE A 456 -4.32 -18.39 5.00
C ILE A 456 -4.95 -17.07 5.44
N SER A 457 -4.95 -16.75 6.73
CA SER A 457 -5.47 -15.47 7.24
C SER A 457 -4.70 -14.29 6.67
N PHE A 458 -3.36 -14.36 6.66
CA PHE A 458 -2.52 -13.34 6.03
C PHE A 458 -2.79 -13.23 4.52
N TYR A 459 -2.77 -14.34 3.79
CA TYR A 459 -3.03 -14.33 2.35
C TYR A 459 -4.40 -13.74 1.99
N ARG A 460 -5.45 -14.02 2.78
CA ARG A 460 -6.77 -13.38 2.60
C ARG A 460 -6.70 -11.87 2.81
N GLY A 461 -6.04 -11.41 3.87
CA GLY A 461 -5.84 -9.97 4.12
C GLY A 461 -5.04 -9.26 3.03
N GLN A 462 -4.17 -10.00 2.33
CA GLN A 462 -3.33 -9.51 1.24
C GLN A 462 -3.99 -9.64 -0.15
N GLY A 463 -5.14 -10.33 -0.26
CA GLY A 463 -5.80 -10.60 -1.54
C GLY A 463 -5.18 -11.72 -2.38
N ARG A 464 -4.27 -12.52 -1.79
CA ARG A 464 -3.51 -13.61 -2.43
C ARG A 464 -4.35 -14.89 -2.56
N SER A 465 -5.35 -14.83 -3.43
CA SER A 465 -6.40 -15.86 -3.55
C SER A 465 -5.87 -17.21 -4.06
N ALA A 466 -4.83 -17.21 -4.90
CA ALA A 466 -4.21 -18.42 -5.41
C ALA A 466 -3.52 -19.21 -4.29
N GLU A 467 -2.78 -18.53 -3.41
CA GLU A 467 -2.13 -19.14 -2.26
C GLU A 467 -3.13 -19.60 -1.20
N VAL A 468 -4.22 -18.85 -0.98
CA VAL A 468 -5.34 -19.32 -0.15
C VAL A 468 -5.87 -20.65 -0.67
N ALA A 469 -6.13 -20.78 -1.98
CA ALA A 469 -6.63 -22.01 -2.56
C ALA A 469 -5.61 -23.16 -2.43
N ARG A 470 -4.34 -22.90 -2.76
CA ARG A 470 -3.24 -23.88 -2.69
C ARG A 470 -3.05 -24.44 -1.28
N ILE A 471 -3.00 -23.57 -0.26
CA ILE A 471 -2.79 -24.00 1.13
C ILE A 471 -4.07 -24.61 1.72
N SER A 472 -5.25 -24.12 1.36
CA SER A 472 -6.52 -24.73 1.80
C SER A 472 -6.66 -26.17 1.30
N GLN A 473 -6.30 -26.42 0.04
CA GLN A 473 -6.31 -27.78 -0.52
C GLN A 473 -5.35 -28.72 0.22
N ARG A 474 -4.15 -28.24 0.58
CA ARG A 474 -3.20 -29.03 1.39
C ARG A 474 -3.74 -29.31 2.78
N LEU A 475 -4.38 -28.32 3.42
CA LEU A 475 -4.99 -28.47 4.73
C LEU A 475 -6.16 -29.48 4.71
N GLU A 476 -6.99 -29.45 3.67
CA GLU A 476 -8.06 -30.44 3.48
C GLU A 476 -7.49 -31.87 3.32
N ALA A 477 -6.42 -32.02 2.54
CA ALA A 477 -5.75 -33.31 2.38
C ALA A 477 -5.13 -33.82 3.69
N LEU A 478 -4.53 -32.96 4.51
CA LEU A 478 -4.02 -33.29 5.84
C LEU A 478 -5.16 -33.79 6.75
N ASN A 479 -6.27 -33.06 6.79
CA ASN A 479 -7.44 -33.40 7.60
C ASN A 479 -8.10 -34.71 7.15
N ALA A 480 -8.14 -34.98 5.85
CA ALA A 480 -8.64 -36.25 5.32
C ALA A 480 -7.77 -37.43 5.76
N ARG A 481 -6.44 -37.30 5.69
CA ARG A 481 -5.48 -38.33 6.15
C ARG A 481 -5.64 -38.61 7.65
N ALA A 482 -5.81 -37.58 8.46
CA ALA A 482 -6.03 -37.72 9.90
C ALA A 482 -7.31 -38.51 10.21
N ARG A 483 -8.42 -38.23 9.51
CA ARG A 483 -9.70 -38.96 9.69
C ARG A 483 -9.56 -40.44 9.33
N THR A 484 -8.96 -40.76 8.18
CA THR A 484 -8.76 -42.15 7.76
C THR A 484 -7.89 -42.95 8.74
N ARG A 485 -6.94 -42.29 9.44
CA ARG A 485 -6.10 -42.94 10.45
C ARG A 485 -6.88 -43.27 11.72
N VAL A 486 -7.75 -42.36 12.15
CA VAL A 486 -8.64 -42.56 13.31
C VAL A 486 -9.69 -43.65 13.02
N ASP A 487 -10.28 -43.65 11.83
CA ASP A 487 -11.27 -44.67 11.43
C ASP A 487 -10.62 -46.07 11.36
N GLY A 488 -9.41 -46.19 10.80
CA GLY A 488 -8.67 -47.45 10.76
C GLY A 488 -8.19 -47.96 12.13
N GLU A 489 -7.87 -47.07 13.06
CA GLU A 489 -7.57 -47.44 14.46
C GLU A 489 -8.84 -47.88 15.20
N ASN A 490 -9.99 -47.22 14.97
CA ASN A 490 -11.27 -47.64 15.53
C ASN A 490 -11.72 -49.00 14.98
N ASP A 491 -11.61 -49.24 13.68
CA ASP A 491 -11.92 -50.54 13.05
C ASP A 491 -11.01 -51.66 13.58
N ALA A 492 -9.73 -51.36 13.84
CA ALA A 492 -8.79 -52.32 14.44
C ALA A 492 -9.10 -52.62 15.92
N VAL A 493 -9.60 -51.64 16.67
CA VAL A 493 -10.05 -51.82 18.05
C VAL A 493 -11.36 -52.61 18.10
N GLU A 494 -12.29 -52.36 17.18
CA GLU A 494 -13.57 -53.05 17.07
C GLU A 494 -13.38 -54.51 16.62
N ALA A 495 -12.48 -54.77 15.67
CA ALA A 495 -12.08 -56.12 15.26
C ALA A 495 -11.44 -56.93 16.42
N ARG A 496 -10.58 -56.30 17.24
CA ARG A 496 -10.00 -56.94 18.44
C ARG A 496 -11.04 -57.22 19.53
N TYR A 497 -12.08 -56.39 19.63
CA TYR A 497 -13.19 -56.60 20.56
C TYR A 497 -14.09 -57.77 20.14
N ILE A 498 -14.30 -57.97 18.84
CA ILE A 498 -15.08 -59.10 18.30
C ILE A 498 -14.33 -60.43 18.46
N GLU A 499 -13.01 -60.46 18.28
CA GLU A 499 -12.18 -61.67 18.46
C GLU A 499 -12.03 -62.13 19.93
N HIS A 500 -12.29 -61.27 20.92
CA HIS A 500 -12.23 -61.63 22.35
C HIS A 500 -13.61 -61.90 22.98
N SER A 501 -14.68 -61.82 22.19
CA SER A 501 -16.08 -61.93 22.66
C SER A 501 -16.84 -63.15 22.09
N GLY A 502 -16.17 -64.03 21.32
CA GLY A 502 -16.70 -65.30 20.83
C GLY A 502 -15.77 -66.44 21.20
#